data_AF-A0A9X3HLU7-F1
#
_entry.id   AF-A0A9X3HLU7-F1
#
_cell.length_a   1.000
_cell.length_b   1.000
_cell.length_c   1.000
_cell.angle_alpha   90.00
_cell.angle_beta   90.00
_cell.angle_gamma   90.00
#
_symmetry.space_group_name_H-M   'P 1'
#
loop_
_entity.id
_entity.type
_entity.pdbx_description
1 polymer ?
#
loop_
_entity_poly.entity_id
_entity_poly.type
_entity_poly.pdbx_seq_one_letter_code
_entity_poly.pdbx_strand_id
1 'polypeptide(L)'
;MVILNIPYVIFFYLSEKVAWLYRHCIGDSIVEKLGVVFLNFNLAFQNPFPSFHIYDIAAGITCAVALKLFVYYKGKNAKKYRQGVEYGSARWGTAKDIEPFIDPVFEKNIILTQTERLTMNSRPKQPKYARNKNVIVIGGSGSGKTRFYVKPQLMQMTPNVSYVCTDPKGTIIVECGTMLKNGGYTIKALNTINFKKSMRYNPFHYIRSEKDILKLVNTIIANTKGEGEKSGEDFWVSATRSQTVKSLRTSNGFPLFGELVV
;
A
#
# COMPACT_ATOMS: atom_id res chain seq x y z
N MET A 1 27.31 -19.31 0.17
CA MET A 1 26.88 -20.15 -0.97
C MET A 1 27.11 -21.64 -0.77
N VAL A 2 28.24 -22.07 -0.18
CA VAL A 2 28.57 -23.51 -0.01
C VAL A 2 27.53 -24.27 0.82
N ILE A 3 27.04 -23.69 1.92
CA ILE A 3 26.07 -24.32 2.83
C ILE A 3 24.76 -24.72 2.13
N LEU A 4 24.29 -23.91 1.17
CA LEU A 4 23.06 -24.17 0.42
C LEU A 4 23.18 -25.36 -0.55
N ASN A 5 24.41 -25.77 -0.89
CA ASN A 5 24.66 -26.86 -1.82
C ASN A 5 25.00 -28.19 -1.14
N ILE A 6 25.17 -28.21 0.19
CA ILE A 6 25.51 -29.41 0.98
C ILE A 6 24.54 -30.57 0.71
N PRO A 7 23.20 -30.38 0.65
CA PRO A 7 22.28 -31.48 0.37
C PRO A 7 22.55 -32.13 -1.00
N TYR A 8 22.84 -31.36 -2.05
CA TYR A 8 23.10 -31.91 -3.38
C TYR A 8 24.41 -32.70 -3.43
N VAL A 9 25.42 -32.30 -2.64
CA VAL A 9 26.69 -33.03 -2.50
C VAL A 9 26.48 -34.36 -1.76
N ILE A 10 25.62 -34.38 -0.73
CA ILE A 10 25.27 -35.62 -0.01
C ILE A 10 24.52 -36.59 -0.94
N PHE A 11 23.52 -36.11 -1.68
CA PHE A 11 22.77 -36.94 -2.62
C PHE A 11 23.63 -37.43 -3.79
N PHE A 12 24.56 -36.58 -4.28
CA PHE A 12 25.57 -36.99 -5.25
C PHE A 12 26.39 -38.19 -4.71
N TYR A 13 26.94 -38.05 -3.51
CA TYR A 13 27.78 -39.08 -2.89
C TYR A 13 27.03 -40.38 -2.63
N LEU A 14 25.81 -40.30 -2.08
CA LEU A 14 24.98 -41.49 -1.82
C LEU A 14 24.63 -42.24 -3.11
N SER A 15 24.23 -41.53 -4.17
CA SER A 15 23.88 -42.16 -5.44
C SER A 15 25.08 -42.75 -6.17
N GLU A 16 26.24 -42.11 -6.07
CA GLU A 16 27.51 -42.63 -6.59
C GLU A 16 27.90 -43.94 -5.88
N LYS A 17 27.79 -43.99 -4.55
CA LYS A 17 28.06 -45.22 -3.76
C LYS A 17 27.12 -46.38 -4.09
N VAL A 18 25.84 -46.08 -4.30
CA VAL A 18 24.85 -47.08 -4.71
C VAL A 18 25.15 -47.60 -6.12
N ALA A 19 25.55 -46.72 -7.05
CA ALA A 19 25.95 -47.12 -8.40
C ALA A 19 27.21 -48.01 -8.39
N TRP A 20 28.21 -47.65 -7.56
CA TRP A 20 29.39 -48.47 -7.34
C TRP A 20 29.02 -49.86 -6.82
N LEU A 21 28.18 -49.95 -5.79
CA LEU A 21 27.77 -51.24 -5.22
C LEU A 21 26.99 -52.07 -6.25
N TYR A 22 26.07 -51.45 -7.00
CA TYR A 22 25.30 -52.11 -8.06
C TYR A 22 26.20 -52.72 -9.15
N ARG A 23 27.32 -52.07 -9.48
CA ARG A 23 28.29 -52.58 -10.44
C ARG A 23 29.05 -53.82 -9.94
N HIS A 24 29.28 -53.92 -8.64
CA HIS A 24 30.01 -55.04 -8.02
C HIS A 24 29.09 -56.20 -7.59
N CYS A 25 27.77 -56.04 -7.73
CA CYS A 25 26.81 -57.12 -7.49
C CYS A 25 26.65 -58.04 -8.70
N ILE A 26 26.72 -59.35 -8.44
CA ILE A 26 26.46 -60.41 -9.42
C ILE A 26 24.97 -60.81 -9.31
N GLY A 27 24.32 -61.01 -10.44
CA GLY A 27 22.90 -61.39 -10.52
C GLY A 27 22.44 -61.41 -11.98
N ASP A 28 21.49 -62.27 -12.32
CA ASP A 28 21.06 -62.48 -13.71
C ASP A 28 19.96 -61.50 -14.12
N SER A 29 19.25 -60.93 -13.14
CA SER A 29 18.20 -59.92 -13.34
C SER A 29 18.46 -58.62 -12.60
N ILE A 30 17.91 -57.51 -13.11
CA ILE A 30 18.00 -56.18 -12.49
C ILE A 30 17.40 -56.19 -11.07
N VAL A 31 16.28 -56.88 -10.88
CA VAL A 31 15.58 -56.98 -9.60
C VAL A 31 16.43 -57.70 -8.55
N GLU A 32 17.06 -58.80 -8.94
CA GLU A 32 17.95 -59.56 -8.07
C GLU A 32 19.18 -58.73 -7.66
N LYS A 33 19.81 -58.04 -8.61
CA LYS A 33 20.93 -57.12 -8.30
C LYS A 33 20.52 -56.01 -7.34
N LEU A 34 19.34 -55.40 -7.54
CA LEU A 34 18.83 -54.38 -6.62
C LEU A 34 18.56 -54.94 -5.21
N GLY A 35 18.07 -56.18 -5.11
CA GLY A 35 17.92 -56.88 -3.83
C GLY A 35 19.25 -57.09 -3.12
N VAL A 36 20.29 -57.50 -3.84
CA VAL A 36 21.65 -57.68 -3.29
C VAL A 36 22.25 -56.35 -2.85
N VAL A 37 22.07 -55.27 -3.61
CA VAL A 37 22.50 -53.91 -3.23
C VAL A 37 21.83 -53.46 -1.94
N PHE A 38 20.53 -53.71 -1.77
CA PHE A 38 19.81 -53.33 -0.56
C PHE A 38 20.31 -54.09 0.67
N LEU A 39 20.52 -55.40 0.55
CA LEU A 39 21.02 -56.24 1.65
C LEU A 39 22.46 -55.92 2.03
N ASN A 40 23.27 -55.47 1.07
CA ASN A 40 24.71 -55.19 1.26
C ASN A 40 25.04 -53.70 1.27
N PHE A 41 24.05 -52.83 1.53
CA PHE A 41 24.21 -51.38 1.46
C PHE A 41 25.37 -50.86 2.31
N ASN A 42 25.62 -51.48 3.46
CA ASN A 42 26.72 -51.14 4.36
C ASN A 42 28.11 -51.30 3.69
N LEU A 43 28.27 -52.22 2.73
CA LEU A 43 29.54 -52.43 2.02
C LEU A 43 29.91 -51.22 1.15
N ALA A 44 28.94 -50.45 0.67
CA ALA A 44 29.17 -49.26 -0.15
C ALA A 44 29.93 -48.15 0.61
N PHE A 45 29.87 -48.16 1.94
CA PHE A 45 30.46 -47.13 2.81
C PHE A 45 31.73 -47.55 3.53
N GLN A 46 32.20 -48.79 3.33
CA GLN A 46 33.45 -49.26 3.93
C GLN A 46 34.66 -48.47 3.42
N ASN A 47 34.63 -48.06 2.15
CA ASN A 47 35.59 -47.10 1.60
C ASN A 47 34.95 -45.71 1.56
N PRO A 48 35.50 -44.69 2.23
CA PRO A 48 34.92 -43.34 2.23
C PRO A 48 35.15 -42.55 0.93
N PHE A 49 36.02 -43.03 0.04
CA PHE A 49 36.32 -42.31 -1.21
C PHE A 49 35.32 -42.63 -2.33
N PRO A 50 34.87 -41.63 -3.10
CA PRO A 50 34.02 -41.86 -4.26
C PRO A 50 34.77 -42.70 -5.30
N SER A 51 34.03 -43.48 -6.09
CA SER A 51 34.63 -44.22 -7.19
C SER A 51 34.94 -43.28 -8.36
N PHE A 52 36.06 -43.53 -9.02
CA PHE A 52 36.50 -42.77 -10.20
C PHE A 52 35.93 -43.34 -11.51
N HIS A 53 34.88 -44.16 -11.42
CA HIS A 53 34.27 -44.76 -12.59
C HIS A 53 33.25 -43.81 -13.23
N ILE A 54 33.30 -43.67 -14.56
CA ILE A 54 32.52 -42.64 -15.26
C ILE A 54 31.00 -42.81 -15.11
N TYR A 55 30.52 -44.06 -15.07
CA TYR A 55 29.08 -44.35 -14.87
C TYR A 55 28.61 -44.07 -13.45
N ASP A 56 29.44 -44.32 -12.44
CA ASP A 56 29.09 -44.13 -11.02
C ASP A 56 29.02 -42.62 -10.71
N ILE A 57 29.99 -41.85 -11.23
CA ILE A 57 30.00 -40.38 -11.18
C ILE A 57 28.81 -39.81 -11.96
N ALA A 58 28.52 -40.30 -13.17
CA ALA A 58 27.38 -39.83 -13.96
C ALA A 58 26.04 -40.06 -13.26
N ALA A 59 25.87 -41.20 -12.58
CA ALA A 59 24.69 -41.48 -11.76
C ALA A 59 24.55 -40.49 -10.61
N GLY A 60 25.66 -40.18 -9.90
CA GLY A 60 25.71 -39.16 -8.87
C GLY A 60 25.32 -37.77 -9.39
N ILE A 61 25.91 -37.31 -10.50
CA ILE A 61 25.62 -35.99 -11.10
C ILE A 61 24.14 -35.91 -11.49
N THR A 62 23.62 -36.95 -12.15
CA THR A 62 22.24 -36.99 -12.62
C THR A 62 21.26 -36.87 -11.44
N CYS A 63 21.51 -37.59 -10.34
CA CYS A 63 20.67 -37.52 -9.15
C CYS A 63 20.71 -36.12 -8.50
N ALA A 64 21.91 -35.54 -8.34
CA ALA A 64 22.06 -34.21 -7.76
C ALA A 64 21.39 -33.11 -8.61
N VAL A 65 21.50 -33.19 -9.94
CA VAL A 65 20.84 -32.25 -10.87
C VAL A 65 19.32 -32.43 -10.81
N ALA A 66 18.81 -33.66 -10.81
CA ALA A 66 17.38 -33.94 -10.70
C ALA A 66 16.79 -33.40 -9.39
N LEU A 67 17.46 -33.60 -8.26
CA LEU A 67 17.05 -33.05 -6.97
C LEU A 67 17.06 -31.52 -6.98
N LYS A 68 18.08 -30.90 -7.57
CA LYS A 68 18.17 -29.44 -7.68
C LYS A 68 17.05 -28.86 -8.54
N LEU A 69 16.70 -29.52 -9.64
CA LEU A 69 15.57 -29.15 -10.49
C LEU A 69 14.23 -29.31 -9.74
N PHE A 70 14.07 -30.40 -8.98
CA PHE A 70 12.87 -30.64 -8.17
C PHE A 70 12.68 -29.55 -7.09
N VAL A 71 13.73 -29.23 -6.33
CA VAL A 71 13.70 -28.17 -5.32
C VAL A 71 13.44 -26.81 -5.96
N TYR A 72 14.07 -26.51 -7.10
CA TYR A 72 13.83 -25.28 -7.85
C TYR A 72 12.38 -25.14 -8.30
N TYR A 73 11.80 -26.21 -8.85
CA TYR A 73 10.40 -26.23 -9.29
C TYR A 73 9.42 -26.08 -8.12
N LYS A 74 9.66 -26.79 -7.00
CA LYS A 74 8.90 -26.64 -5.75
C LYS A 74 9.02 -25.24 -5.17
N GLY A 75 10.20 -24.64 -5.20
CA GLY A 75 10.44 -23.28 -4.72
C GLY A 75 9.72 -22.22 -5.55
N LYS A 76 9.73 -22.35 -6.89
CA LYS A 76 8.94 -21.48 -7.77
C LYS A 76 7.43 -21.59 -7.57
N ASN A 77 6.95 -22.79 -7.25
CA ASN A 77 5.54 -23.06 -6.98
C ASN A 77 5.16 -22.96 -5.50
N ALA A 78 6.05 -22.45 -4.64
CA ALA A 78 5.76 -22.22 -3.23
C ALA A 78 4.79 -21.04 -3.09
N LYS A 79 3.49 -21.35 -3.13
CA LYS A 79 2.44 -20.37 -2.87
C LYS A 79 2.51 -19.95 -1.40
N LYS A 80 2.43 -18.64 -1.15
CA LYS A 80 2.44 -18.07 0.20
C LYS A 80 1.04 -18.19 0.81
N TYR A 81 0.79 -19.31 1.49
CA TYR A 81 -0.45 -19.53 2.24
C TYR A 81 -0.31 -19.05 3.69
N ARG A 82 -1.39 -18.51 4.26
CA ARG A 82 -1.53 -18.28 5.71
C ARG A 82 -2.49 -19.33 6.25
N GLN A 83 -1.95 -20.50 6.56
CA GLN A 83 -2.75 -21.63 7.07
C GLN A 83 -3.35 -21.28 8.44
N GLY A 84 -4.62 -21.64 8.67
CA GLY A 84 -5.34 -21.34 9.91
C GLY A 84 -5.86 -19.90 10.02
N VAL A 85 -5.82 -19.12 8.93
CA VAL A 85 -6.32 -17.75 8.84
C VAL A 85 -7.37 -17.63 7.72
N GLU A 86 -8.05 -18.75 7.38
CA GLU A 86 -9.00 -18.79 6.27
C GLU A 86 -10.19 -17.85 6.48
N TYR A 87 -10.60 -17.65 7.74
CA TYR A 87 -11.71 -16.77 8.12
C TYR A 87 -11.25 -15.34 8.48
N GLY A 88 -10.00 -14.99 8.22
CA GLY A 88 -9.41 -13.68 8.52
C GLY A 88 -8.48 -13.70 9.74
N SER A 89 -7.57 -12.71 9.79
CA SER A 89 -6.61 -12.50 10.89
C SER A 89 -6.97 -11.30 11.75
N ALA A 90 -8.16 -10.74 11.55
CA ALA A 90 -8.58 -9.55 12.27
C ALA A 90 -8.73 -9.89 13.75
N ARG A 91 -8.05 -9.10 14.59
CA ARG A 91 -8.20 -9.12 16.04
C ARG A 91 -8.24 -7.71 16.56
N TRP A 92 -8.75 -7.54 17.78
CA TRP A 92 -8.59 -6.28 18.49
C TRP A 92 -7.10 -5.97 18.66
N GLY A 93 -6.73 -4.76 18.27
CA GLY A 93 -5.38 -4.23 18.46
C GLY A 93 -5.16 -3.85 19.91
N THR A 94 -3.91 -3.88 20.33
CA THR A 94 -3.42 -3.40 21.63
C THR A 94 -2.54 -2.18 21.42
N ALA A 95 -2.27 -1.41 22.49
CA ALA A 95 -1.40 -0.24 22.40
C ALA A 95 0.00 -0.57 21.83
N LYS A 96 0.53 -1.77 22.12
CA LYS A 96 1.81 -2.26 21.58
C LYS A 96 1.80 -2.44 20.06
N ASP A 97 0.64 -2.72 19.47
CA ASP A 97 0.52 -2.93 18.03
C ASP A 97 0.67 -1.60 17.27
N ILE A 98 0.27 -0.47 17.87
CA ILE A 98 0.34 0.84 17.23
C ILE A 98 1.61 1.63 17.58
N GLU A 99 2.26 1.30 18.70
CA GLU A 99 3.47 1.97 19.19
C GLU A 99 4.55 2.23 18.12
N PRO A 100 4.89 1.27 17.22
CA PRO A 100 5.90 1.51 16.19
C PRO A 100 5.51 2.57 15.14
N PHE A 101 4.23 2.95 15.09
CA PHE A 101 3.66 3.92 14.16
C PHE A 101 3.50 5.31 14.78
N ILE A 102 3.83 5.47 16.07
CA ILE A 102 3.73 6.73 16.81
C ILE A 102 5.04 7.50 16.67
N ASP A 103 4.94 8.80 16.38
CA ASP A 103 6.06 9.74 16.48
C ASP A 103 6.30 10.09 17.96
N PRO A 104 7.57 10.13 18.43
CA PRO A 104 7.87 10.49 19.81
C PRO A 104 7.37 11.89 20.20
N VAL A 105 7.23 12.81 19.24
CA VAL A 105 6.67 14.15 19.47
C VAL A 105 5.16 14.11 19.28
N PHE A 106 4.40 14.39 20.34
CA PHE A 106 2.94 14.26 20.34
C PHE A 106 2.27 15.04 19.21
N GLU A 107 2.70 16.28 18.98
CA GLU A 107 2.14 17.21 17.98
C GLU A 107 2.34 16.73 16.55
N LYS A 108 3.28 15.79 16.32
CA LYS A 108 3.55 15.18 15.02
C LYS A 108 2.70 13.95 14.74
N ASN A 109 1.65 13.71 15.55
CA ASN A 109 0.75 12.59 15.38
C ASN A 109 -0.69 13.03 15.14
N ILE A 110 -1.40 12.23 14.34
CA ILE A 110 -2.86 12.19 14.27
C ILE A 110 -3.37 11.48 15.53
N ILE A 111 -4.27 12.12 16.28
CA ILE A 111 -4.90 11.53 17.45
C ILE A 111 -6.05 10.64 16.97
N LEU A 112 -6.02 9.36 17.35
CA LEU A 112 -7.10 8.42 17.04
C LEU A 112 -7.93 8.14 18.29
N THR A 113 -7.26 7.91 19.42
CA THR A 113 -7.87 7.71 20.73
C THR A 113 -7.01 8.39 21.81
N GLN A 114 -7.31 8.14 23.09
CA GLN A 114 -6.49 8.60 24.21
C GLN A 114 -5.05 8.02 24.14
N THR A 115 -4.90 6.76 23.72
CA THR A 115 -3.65 5.99 23.71
C THR A 115 -3.09 5.79 22.31
N GLU A 116 -3.95 5.57 21.32
CA GLU A 116 -3.58 5.27 19.94
C GLU A 116 -3.39 6.54 19.11
N ARG A 117 -2.26 6.61 18.40
CA ARG A 117 -1.87 7.75 17.55
C ARG A 117 -1.17 7.26 16.29
N LEU A 118 -1.13 8.10 15.27
CA LEU A 118 -0.46 7.77 14.01
C LEU A 118 0.46 8.90 13.57
N THR A 119 1.72 8.60 13.29
CA THR A 119 2.69 9.60 12.83
C THR A 119 2.23 10.30 11.56
N MET A 120 2.38 11.62 11.55
CA MET A 120 2.21 12.46 10.36
C MET A 120 3.45 12.45 9.45
N ASN A 121 4.51 11.72 9.79
CA ASN A 121 5.65 11.53 8.90
C ASN A 121 5.34 10.50 7.80
N SER A 122 5.52 10.87 6.52
CA SER A 122 5.31 9.94 5.40
C SER A 122 6.50 9.00 5.17
N ARG A 123 7.65 9.31 5.78
CA ARG A 123 8.93 8.61 5.59
C ARG A 123 9.52 8.22 6.95
N PRO A 124 8.94 7.25 7.65
CA PRO A 124 9.52 6.74 8.89
C PRO A 124 10.87 6.07 8.61
N LYS A 125 11.75 6.03 9.62
CA LYS A 125 13.09 5.41 9.52
C LYS A 125 13.05 3.98 8.99
N GLN A 126 12.01 3.23 9.37
CA GLN A 126 11.75 1.89 8.86
C GLN A 126 10.54 1.94 7.92
N PRO A 127 10.71 1.72 6.60
CA PRO A 127 9.63 1.82 5.62
C PRO A 127 8.42 0.91 5.90
N LYS A 128 8.63 -0.21 6.59
CA LYS A 128 7.56 -1.15 6.98
C LYS A 128 6.46 -0.51 7.86
N TYR A 129 6.79 0.59 8.55
CA TYR A 129 5.87 1.34 9.39
C TYR A 129 5.21 2.52 8.68
N ALA A 130 5.48 2.74 7.38
CA ALA A 130 4.73 3.73 6.62
C ALA A 130 3.26 3.29 6.49
N ARG A 131 2.33 4.19 6.78
CA ARG A 131 0.89 3.95 6.70
C ARG A 131 0.18 5.10 6.00
N ASN A 132 -0.98 4.77 5.42
CA ASN A 132 -1.91 5.76 4.93
C ASN A 132 -2.45 6.57 6.11
N LYS A 133 -2.59 7.88 5.92
CA LYS A 133 -2.98 8.85 6.95
C LYS A 133 -4.41 9.35 6.79
N ASN A 134 -5.09 8.90 5.74
CA ASN A 134 -6.50 9.19 5.56
C ASN A 134 -7.28 8.40 6.62
N VAL A 135 -8.05 9.12 7.44
CA VAL A 135 -8.89 8.55 8.49
C VAL A 135 -10.35 8.77 8.13
N ILE A 136 -11.13 7.70 8.20
CA ILE A 136 -12.59 7.74 8.11
C ILE A 136 -13.16 7.53 9.51
N VAL A 137 -14.00 8.47 9.95
CA VAL A 137 -14.67 8.40 11.26
C VAL A 137 -16.15 8.16 11.02
N ILE A 138 -16.62 6.96 11.38
CA ILE A 138 -18.01 6.55 11.22
C ILE A 138 -18.70 6.65 12.58
N GLY A 139 -19.87 7.29 12.61
CA GLY A 139 -20.68 7.38 13.81
C GLY A 139 -22.02 8.06 13.53
N GLY A 140 -23.06 7.68 14.27
CA GLY A 140 -24.40 8.26 14.14
C GLY A 140 -24.46 9.76 14.43
N SER A 141 -25.62 10.38 14.24
CA SER A 141 -25.85 11.76 14.72
C SER A 141 -25.66 11.82 16.25
N GLY A 142 -25.12 12.92 16.77
CA GLY A 142 -24.88 13.08 18.21
C GLY A 142 -23.70 12.30 18.81
N SER A 143 -23.06 11.38 18.06
CA SER A 143 -21.89 10.59 18.54
C SER A 143 -20.64 11.41 18.87
N GLY A 144 -20.64 12.72 18.63
CA GLY A 144 -19.54 13.60 19.00
C GLY A 144 -18.34 13.61 18.05
N LYS A 145 -18.48 13.15 16.79
CA LYS A 145 -17.40 13.19 15.76
C LYS A 145 -16.62 14.51 15.74
N THR A 146 -17.32 15.65 15.75
CA THR A 146 -16.67 16.96 15.77
C THR A 146 -15.95 17.22 17.09
N ARG A 147 -16.56 16.88 18.22
CA ARG A 147 -16.01 17.15 19.56
C ARG A 147 -14.81 16.27 19.90
N PHE A 148 -14.86 14.99 19.55
CA PHE A 148 -13.87 13.99 19.97
C PHE A 148 -12.77 13.74 18.94
N TYR A 149 -13.00 14.05 17.66
CA TYR A 149 -11.99 13.86 16.62
C TYR A 149 -11.54 15.19 16.01
N VAL A 150 -12.46 15.96 15.42
CA VAL A 150 -12.08 17.19 14.67
C VAL A 150 -11.46 18.25 15.57
N LYS A 151 -12.09 18.59 16.71
CA LYS A 151 -11.61 19.64 17.61
C LYS A 151 -10.22 19.33 18.19
N PRO A 152 -9.95 18.13 18.75
CA PRO A 152 -8.60 17.79 19.23
C PRO A 152 -7.52 17.96 18.16
N GLN A 153 -7.80 17.56 16.90
CA GLN A 153 -6.86 17.76 15.80
C GLN A 153 -6.54 19.24 15.53
N LEU A 154 -7.53 20.12 15.66
CA LEU A 154 -7.33 21.58 15.51
C LEU A 154 -6.59 22.18 16.72
N MET A 155 -6.92 21.70 17.92
CA MET A 155 -6.32 22.16 19.18
C MET A 155 -4.85 21.80 19.29
N GLN A 156 -4.37 20.76 18.60
CA GLN A 156 -2.95 20.44 18.53
C GLN A 156 -2.11 21.54 17.89
N MET A 157 -2.69 22.38 17.00
CA MET A 157 -1.99 23.50 16.35
C MET A 157 -0.60 23.11 15.83
N THR A 158 -0.53 21.98 15.12
CA THR A 158 0.74 21.39 14.72
C THR A 158 1.54 22.37 13.82
N PRO A 159 2.83 22.61 14.12
CA PRO A 159 3.66 23.47 13.30
C PRO A 159 3.70 23.04 11.82
N ASN A 160 3.62 24.01 10.92
CA ASN A 160 3.64 23.80 9.47
C ASN A 160 2.47 22.96 8.92
N VAL A 161 1.33 22.90 9.63
CA VAL A 161 0.10 22.28 9.15
C VAL A 161 -0.95 23.34 8.88
N SER A 162 -1.57 23.28 7.70
CA SER A 162 -2.75 24.08 7.36
C SER A 162 -4.01 23.25 7.49
N TYR A 163 -5.02 23.78 8.18
CA TYR A 163 -6.30 23.11 8.36
C TYR A 163 -7.33 23.64 7.36
N VAL A 164 -8.05 22.71 6.72
CA VAL A 164 -9.22 23.00 5.88
C VAL A 164 -10.38 22.19 6.44
N CYS A 165 -11.42 22.89 6.91
CA CYS A 165 -12.58 22.27 7.52
C CYS A 165 -13.84 22.64 6.76
N THR A 166 -14.67 21.65 6.46
CA THR A 166 -16.07 21.87 6.09
C THR A 166 -16.86 22.00 7.38
N ASP A 167 -17.48 23.17 7.60
CA ASP A 167 -18.22 23.47 8.82
C ASP A 167 -19.67 23.87 8.51
N PRO A 168 -20.55 22.89 8.18
CA PRO A 168 -21.92 23.18 7.77
C PRO A 168 -22.74 23.95 8.83
N LYS A 169 -22.40 23.78 10.12
CA LYS A 169 -23.08 24.45 11.23
C LYS A 169 -22.40 25.75 11.68
N GLY A 170 -21.21 26.05 11.16
CA GLY A 170 -20.44 27.23 11.56
C GLY A 170 -19.92 27.18 13.01
N THR A 171 -19.92 26.02 13.67
CA THR A 171 -19.57 25.93 15.09
C THR A 171 -18.06 25.88 15.32
N ILE A 172 -17.29 25.30 14.38
CA ILE A 172 -15.84 25.14 14.53
C ILE A 172 -15.15 26.49 14.62
N ILE A 173 -15.50 27.43 13.73
CA ILE A 173 -14.88 28.76 13.73
C ILE A 173 -15.22 29.54 14.99
N VAL A 174 -16.43 29.40 15.55
CA VAL A 174 -16.84 30.08 16.78
C VAL A 174 -16.10 29.50 17.99
N GLU A 175 -15.99 28.18 18.07
CA GLU A 175 -15.45 27.52 19.26
C GLU A 175 -13.92 27.43 19.27
N CYS A 176 -13.29 27.31 18.10
CA CYS A 176 -11.83 27.13 17.98
C CYS A 176 -11.12 28.32 17.33
N GLY A 177 -11.84 29.25 16.70
CA GLY A 177 -11.23 30.32 15.91
C GLY A 177 -10.33 31.25 16.73
N THR A 178 -10.78 31.71 17.89
CA THR A 178 -9.95 32.58 18.74
C THR A 178 -8.65 31.89 19.17
N MET A 179 -8.72 30.61 19.55
CA MET A 179 -7.55 29.82 19.91
C MET A 179 -6.58 29.68 18.72
N LEU A 180 -7.08 29.33 17.53
CA LEU A 180 -6.25 29.21 16.33
C LEU A 180 -5.58 30.55 15.97
N LYS A 181 -6.32 31.65 16.03
CA LYS A 181 -5.79 33.01 15.78
C LYS A 181 -4.66 33.34 16.76
N ASN A 182 -4.87 33.05 18.04
CA ASN A 182 -3.85 33.26 19.08
C ASN A 182 -2.63 32.34 18.91
N GLY A 183 -2.83 31.16 18.34
CA GLY A 183 -1.76 30.24 17.92
C GLY A 183 -1.03 30.65 16.64
N GLY A 184 -1.30 31.84 16.10
CA GLY A 184 -0.62 32.37 14.91
C GLY A 184 -1.22 31.93 13.57
N TYR A 185 -2.39 31.28 13.56
CA TYR A 185 -3.06 30.91 12.32
C TYR A 185 -3.79 32.08 11.69
N THR A 186 -3.62 32.25 10.38
CA THR A 186 -4.47 33.13 9.57
C THR A 186 -5.78 32.42 9.23
N ILE A 187 -6.88 32.88 9.81
CA ILE A 187 -8.20 32.30 9.58
C ILE A 187 -8.82 32.90 8.32
N LYS A 188 -9.23 32.02 7.40
CA LYS A 188 -10.00 32.37 6.21
C LYS A 188 -11.28 31.55 6.19
N ALA A 189 -12.42 32.23 6.04
CA ALA A 189 -13.73 31.59 6.03
C ALA A 189 -14.42 31.83 4.68
N LEU A 190 -14.75 30.76 3.95
CA LEU A 190 -15.60 30.84 2.77
C LEU A 190 -17.06 30.58 3.20
N ASN A 191 -17.82 31.66 3.37
CA ASN A 191 -19.24 31.58 3.71
C ASN A 191 -20.08 31.83 2.45
N THR A 192 -20.86 30.83 2.06
CA THR A 192 -21.74 30.87 0.86
C THR A 192 -23.14 31.41 1.17
N ILE A 193 -23.49 31.61 2.44
CA ILE A 193 -24.78 32.18 2.88
C ILE A 193 -24.64 33.69 3.14
N ASN A 194 -23.64 34.08 3.94
CA ASN A 194 -23.38 35.47 4.28
C ASN A 194 -22.03 35.94 3.73
N PHE A 195 -22.07 36.54 2.54
CA PHE A 195 -20.88 37.07 1.87
C PHE A 195 -20.17 38.20 2.62
N LYS A 196 -20.86 38.93 3.53
CA LYS A 196 -20.21 39.95 4.37
C LYS A 196 -19.22 39.34 5.36
N LYS A 197 -19.42 38.09 5.74
CA LYS A 197 -18.55 37.31 6.66
C LYS A 197 -17.65 36.32 5.92
N SER A 198 -17.55 36.44 4.59
CA SER A 198 -16.77 35.55 3.74
C SER A 198 -15.49 36.23 3.28
N MET A 199 -14.42 35.46 3.10
CA MET A 199 -13.14 35.92 2.53
C MET A 199 -13.26 36.41 1.09
N ARG A 200 -14.40 36.15 0.43
CA ARG A 200 -14.68 36.35 -1.00
C ARG A 200 -13.67 35.60 -1.87
N TYR A 201 -14.12 34.53 -2.52
CA TYR A 201 -13.27 33.68 -3.34
C TYR A 201 -13.56 33.90 -4.83
N ASN A 202 -12.54 34.25 -5.60
CA ASN A 202 -12.61 34.32 -7.05
C ASN A 202 -11.74 33.18 -7.64
N PRO A 203 -12.33 32.11 -8.21
CA PRO A 203 -11.57 31.01 -8.82
C PRO A 203 -10.79 31.44 -10.07
N PHE A 204 -11.24 32.46 -10.80
CA PHE A 204 -10.56 32.94 -12.01
C PHE A 204 -9.19 33.57 -11.71
N HIS A 205 -9.00 34.13 -10.52
CA HIS A 205 -7.70 34.65 -10.07
C HIS A 205 -6.60 33.56 -10.02
N TYR A 206 -6.99 32.29 -9.94
CA TYR A 206 -6.07 31.16 -9.82
C TYR A 206 -5.80 30.44 -11.15
N ILE A 207 -6.37 30.90 -12.26
CA ILE A 207 -6.10 30.34 -13.59
C ILE A 207 -4.74 30.86 -14.07
N ARG A 208 -3.76 29.97 -14.18
CA ARG A 208 -2.41 30.29 -14.68
C ARG A 208 -2.09 29.61 -16.00
N SER A 209 -2.87 28.59 -16.35
CA SER A 209 -2.70 27.82 -17.57
C SER A 209 -4.05 27.36 -18.09
N GLU A 210 -4.09 26.97 -19.36
CA GLU A 210 -5.30 26.41 -19.99
C GLU A 210 -5.76 25.10 -19.31
N LYS A 211 -4.82 24.37 -18.71
CA LYS A 211 -5.13 23.19 -17.90
C LYS A 211 -5.97 23.56 -16.68
N ASP A 212 -5.78 24.74 -16.10
CA ASP A 212 -6.54 25.19 -14.95
C ASP A 212 -7.97 25.61 -15.33
N ILE A 213 -8.17 26.10 -16.56
CA ILE A 213 -9.50 26.32 -17.13
C ILE A 213 -10.26 24.99 -17.18
N LEU A 214 -9.63 23.94 -17.74
CA LEU A 214 -10.24 22.62 -17.81
C LEU A 214 -10.55 22.04 -16.43
N LYS A 215 -9.66 22.23 -15.44
CA LYS A 215 -9.92 21.84 -14.05
C LYS A 215 -11.14 22.56 -13.49
N LEU A 216 -11.20 23.88 -13.60
CA LEU A 216 -12.30 24.68 -13.08
C LEU A 216 -13.64 24.25 -13.70
N VAL A 217 -13.71 24.12 -15.02
CA VAL A 217 -14.91 23.68 -15.73
C VAL A 217 -15.33 22.28 -15.30
N ASN A 218 -14.37 21.35 -15.19
CA ASN A 218 -14.65 19.99 -14.74
C ASN A 218 -15.17 19.96 -13.31
N THR A 219 -14.59 20.77 -12.42
CA THR A 219 -15.05 20.87 -11.04
C THR A 219 -16.47 21.40 -10.98
N ILE A 220 -16.83 22.43 -11.76
CA ILE A 220 -18.21 22.95 -11.79
C ILE A 220 -19.17 21.86 -12.27
N ILE A 221 -18.90 21.26 -13.44
CA ILE A 221 -19.74 20.23 -14.04
C ILE A 221 -19.92 19.03 -13.10
N ALA A 222 -18.83 18.54 -12.50
CA ALA A 222 -18.89 17.38 -11.61
C ALA A 222 -19.72 17.63 -10.35
N ASN A 223 -19.81 18.88 -9.89
CA ASN A 223 -20.60 19.24 -8.70
C ASN A 223 -22.03 19.69 -9.03
N THR A 224 -22.39 19.86 -10.31
CA THR A 224 -23.76 20.17 -10.74
C THR A 224 -24.52 18.97 -11.29
N LYS A 225 -23.82 17.87 -11.61
CA LYS A 225 -24.46 16.61 -12.01
C LYS A 225 -25.16 15.97 -10.80
N GLY A 226 -26.44 15.64 -10.93
CA GLY A 226 -27.18 14.95 -9.88
C GLY A 226 -26.63 13.54 -9.64
N GLU A 227 -26.72 13.04 -8.40
CA GLU A 227 -26.40 11.65 -8.09
C GLU A 227 -27.34 10.71 -8.87
N GLY A 228 -26.87 10.13 -9.97
CA GLY A 228 -27.62 9.14 -10.76
C GLY A 228 -27.77 9.43 -12.25
N GLU A 229 -27.39 10.62 -12.74
CA GLU A 229 -27.46 10.93 -14.18
C GLU A 229 -26.29 10.28 -14.94
N LYS A 230 -26.46 9.00 -15.26
CA LYS A 230 -25.61 8.31 -16.24
C LYS A 230 -26.16 8.55 -17.64
N SER A 231 -25.26 8.98 -18.53
CA SER A 231 -25.28 8.74 -19.99
C SER A 231 -26.24 9.53 -20.89
N GLY A 232 -26.58 10.80 -20.58
CA GLY A 232 -27.26 11.70 -21.54
C GLY A 232 -26.53 13.03 -21.85
N GLU A 233 -25.53 13.42 -21.07
CA GLU A 233 -25.03 14.79 -21.04
C GLU A 233 -23.67 15.05 -21.71
N ASP A 234 -23.11 14.08 -22.45
CA ASP A 234 -21.74 14.24 -23.01
C ASP A 234 -21.64 15.42 -23.99
N PHE A 235 -22.72 15.73 -24.72
CA PHE A 235 -22.75 16.90 -25.61
C PHE A 235 -22.64 18.21 -24.83
N TRP A 236 -23.49 18.43 -23.82
CA TRP A 236 -23.50 19.67 -23.04
C TRP A 236 -22.21 19.84 -22.24
N VAL A 237 -21.67 18.76 -21.68
CA VAL A 237 -20.36 18.79 -21.00
C VAL A 237 -19.23 19.19 -21.96
N SER A 238 -19.21 18.62 -23.17
CA SER A 238 -18.21 18.94 -24.19
C SER A 238 -18.36 20.38 -24.71
N ALA A 239 -19.60 20.83 -24.95
CA ALA A 239 -19.92 22.18 -25.38
C ALA A 239 -19.53 23.23 -24.32
N THR A 240 -19.86 23.01 -23.04
CA THR A 240 -19.49 23.91 -21.94
C THR A 240 -17.96 24.02 -21.79
N ARG A 241 -17.24 22.90 -21.89
CA ARG A 241 -15.76 22.89 -21.90
C ARG A 241 -15.20 23.71 -23.05
N SER A 242 -15.66 23.46 -24.27
CA SER A 242 -15.19 24.14 -25.47
C SER A 242 -15.47 25.65 -25.43
N GLN A 243 -16.68 26.05 -25.05
CA GLN A 243 -17.05 27.46 -24.96
C GLN A 243 -16.29 28.20 -23.85
N THR A 244 -16.11 27.58 -22.68
CA THR A 244 -15.39 28.22 -21.57
C THR A 244 -13.91 28.40 -21.89
N VAL A 245 -13.25 27.41 -22.52
CA VAL A 245 -11.87 27.54 -22.99
C VAL A 245 -11.75 28.64 -24.05
N LYS A 246 -12.68 28.70 -25.00
CA LYS A 246 -12.68 29.74 -26.05
C LYS A 246 -12.87 31.14 -25.45
N SER A 247 -13.83 31.31 -24.54
CA SER A 247 -14.14 32.59 -23.87
C SER A 247 -13.02 33.08 -22.96
N LEU A 248 -12.26 32.19 -22.31
CA LEU A 248 -11.14 32.60 -21.45
C LEU A 248 -9.81 32.80 -22.21
N ARG A 249 -9.64 32.18 -23.39
CA ARG A 249 -8.47 32.37 -24.27
C ARG A 249 -8.58 33.62 -25.13
N THR A 250 -9.78 33.92 -25.60
CA THR A 250 -10.02 35.12 -26.38
C THR A 250 -10.58 36.17 -25.45
N SER A 251 -9.97 37.34 -25.37
CA SER A 251 -10.53 38.54 -24.71
C SER A 251 -11.81 39.04 -25.41
N ASN A 252 -12.54 38.15 -26.07
CA ASN A 252 -13.79 38.39 -26.75
C ASN A 252 -14.84 38.49 -25.66
N GLY A 253 -15.27 39.72 -25.37
CA GLY A 253 -16.24 40.12 -24.33
C GLY A 253 -17.63 39.52 -24.43
N PHE A 254 -17.73 38.19 -24.58
CA PHE A 254 -18.91 37.40 -24.26
C PHE A 254 -18.79 36.96 -22.80
N PRO A 255 -19.53 37.58 -21.87
CA PRO A 255 -19.54 37.17 -20.49
C PRO A 255 -20.33 35.86 -20.39
N LEU A 256 -19.64 34.74 -20.20
CA LEU A 256 -20.30 33.47 -19.83
C LEU A 256 -20.90 33.51 -18.42
N PHE A 257 -20.43 34.45 -17.60
CA PHE A 257 -20.99 34.81 -16.31
C PHE A 257 -21.28 36.30 -16.37
N GLY A 258 -22.51 36.71 -16.03
CA GLY A 258 -22.99 38.09 -16.13
C GLY A 258 -22.02 39.12 -15.53
N GLU A 259 -22.18 40.37 -15.96
CA GLU A 259 -21.30 41.48 -15.59
C GLU A 259 -20.89 41.47 -14.11
N LEU A 260 -19.59 41.52 -13.91
CA LEU A 260 -18.91 41.62 -12.63
C LEU A 260 -19.22 43.01 -12.04
N VAL A 261 -20.24 43.11 -11.20
CA VAL A 261 -20.37 44.28 -10.32
C VAL A 261 -19.30 44.13 -9.23
N VAL A 262 -18.23 44.93 -9.37
CA VAL A 262 -17.17 45.09 -8.35
C VAL A 262 -17.74 45.76 -7.10
#